data_AF-A0A8J4SFZ5-F1
#
_entry.id   AF-A0A8J4SFZ5-F1
#
_cell.length_a   1.000
_cell.length_b   1.000
_cell.length_c   1.000
_cell.angle_alpha   90.00
_cell.angle_beta   90.00
_cell.angle_gamma   90.00
#
_symmetry.space_group_name_H-M   'P 1'
#
loop_
_entity.id
_entity.type
_entity.pdbx_description
1 polymer ?
#
loop_
_entity_poly.entity_id
_entity_poly.type
_entity_poly.pdbx_seq_one_letter_code
_entity_poly.pdbx_strand_id
1 'polypeptide(L)'
;CISWTWYLANDVQFTLILAPIFVYLIIRCWKYGLAFLVVLVCSAAISNYVLCLSIGCPAMPNSIDYFTQIYVKPYTRWSTYAIGLGVGWLLSQPSITHEAPVRRLRCNTLVFIPLLGLVLACGLCLSTVYGMYGIFSGVQVPLSSHMEAVQNSLSRPAFILGVAIVTWLCATGWIEPIRAFLSWLGFRMPARLTYTIYMVHPIVVMMIYFGQHTPILLNNLSIVSDQTV
;
A
#
# COMPACT_ATOMS: atom_id res chain seq x y z
N CYS A 1 -8.68 24.61 5.07
CA CYS A 1 -8.24 23.26 5.50
C CYS A 1 -7.08 22.83 4.63
N ILE A 2 -6.13 22.05 5.16
CA ILE A 2 -4.98 21.56 4.39
C ILE A 2 -5.41 20.32 3.59
N SER A 3 -5.51 20.42 2.27
CA SER A 3 -6.18 19.40 1.44
C SER A 3 -5.52 18.03 1.41
N TRP A 4 -4.29 17.86 1.90
CA TRP A 4 -3.61 16.56 1.97
C TRP A 4 -3.68 15.91 3.36
N THR A 5 -4.11 16.62 4.40
CA THR A 5 -4.16 16.06 5.78
C THR A 5 -5.28 15.06 5.99
N TRP A 6 -6.15 14.81 5.01
CA TRP A 6 -7.19 13.79 5.12
C TRP A 6 -6.58 12.39 5.37
N TYR A 7 -5.37 12.10 4.88
CA TYR A 7 -4.74 10.80 5.12
C TYR A 7 -4.36 10.65 6.59
N LEU A 8 -3.81 11.70 7.19
CA LEU A 8 -3.49 11.73 8.61
C LEU A 8 -4.75 11.55 9.47
N ALA A 9 -5.85 12.22 9.08
CA ALA A 9 -7.13 12.06 9.78
C ALA A 9 -7.63 10.60 9.72
N ASN A 10 -7.52 9.95 8.56
CA ASN A 10 -7.88 8.54 8.40
C ASN A 10 -7.01 7.63 9.28
N ASP A 11 -5.69 7.80 9.29
CA ASP A 11 -4.76 6.98 10.09
C ASP A 11 -5.04 7.10 11.60
N VAL A 12 -5.34 8.30 12.08
CA VAL A 12 -5.72 8.53 13.49
C VAL A 12 -7.04 7.85 13.80
N GLN A 13 -8.05 7.95 12.92
CA GLN A 13 -9.34 7.26 13.10
C GLN A 13 -9.17 5.74 13.14
N PHE A 14 -8.37 5.17 12.24
CA PHE A 14 -8.10 3.73 12.22
C PHE A 14 -7.37 3.28 13.49
N THR A 15 -6.41 4.07 13.96
CA THR A 15 -5.65 3.75 15.17
C THR A 15 -6.48 3.87 16.44
N LEU A 16 -7.32 4.90 16.56
CA LEU A 16 -8.14 5.10 17.76
C LEU A 16 -9.37 4.20 17.82
N ILE A 17 -9.92 3.77 16.68
CA ILE A 17 -11.17 3.00 16.63
C ILE A 17 -10.91 1.55 16.23
N LEU A 18 -10.30 1.29 15.07
CA LEU A 18 -10.17 -0.08 14.54
C LEU A 18 -9.16 -0.91 15.35
N ALA A 19 -8.02 -0.33 15.74
CA ALA A 19 -7.00 -1.06 16.49
C ALA A 19 -7.49 -1.60 17.86
N PRO A 20 -8.12 -0.80 18.75
CA PRO A 20 -8.61 -1.35 20.02
C PRO A 20 -9.72 -2.38 19.83
N ILE A 21 -10.61 -2.21 18.84
CA ILE A 21 -11.63 -3.22 18.51
C ILE A 21 -10.96 -4.54 18.10
N PHE A 22 -9.96 -4.47 17.21
CA PHE A 22 -9.21 -5.64 16.79
C PHE A 22 -8.50 -6.34 17.96
N VAL A 23 -7.80 -5.58 18.81
CA VAL A 23 -7.11 -6.11 20.00
C VAL A 23 -8.11 -6.75 20.97
N TYR A 24 -9.26 -6.11 21.21
CA TYR A 24 -10.30 -6.70 22.05
C TYR A 24 -10.82 -8.03 21.48
N LEU A 25 -11.10 -8.10 20.18
CA LEU A 25 -11.57 -9.33 19.53
C LEU A 25 -10.53 -10.45 19.57
N ILE A 26 -9.25 -10.12 19.39
CA ILE A 26 -8.18 -11.12 19.35
C ILE A 26 -7.89 -11.72 20.72
N ILE A 27 -7.95 -10.90 21.77
CA ILE A 27 -7.83 -11.36 23.17
C ILE A 27 -8.98 -12.34 23.50
N ARG A 28 -10.18 -12.06 22.99
CA ARG A 28 -11.34 -12.93 23.24
C ARG A 28 -11.24 -14.25 22.49
N CYS A 29 -11.04 -14.21 21.17
CA CYS A 29 -10.73 -15.37 20.35
C CYS A 29 -9.96 -14.94 19.09
N TRP A 30 -8.85 -15.62 18.81
CA TRP A 30 -8.04 -15.34 17.61
C TRP A 30 -8.85 -15.42 16.30
N LYS A 31 -9.83 -16.33 16.22
CA LYS A 31 -10.73 -16.49 15.06
C LYS A 31 -11.60 -15.25 14.81
N TYR A 32 -12.07 -14.57 15.86
CA TYR A 32 -12.88 -13.36 15.72
C TYR A 32 -12.03 -12.17 15.25
N GLY A 33 -10.81 -12.04 15.77
CA GLY A 33 -9.85 -11.06 15.27
C GLY A 33 -9.55 -11.25 13.79
N LEU A 34 -9.28 -12.50 13.36
CA LEU A 34 -9.01 -12.82 11.96
C LEU A 34 -10.24 -12.56 11.06
N ALA A 35 -11.44 -12.97 11.51
CA ALA A 35 -12.67 -12.70 10.78
C ALA A 35 -12.92 -11.20 10.61
N PHE A 36 -12.64 -10.39 11.65
CA PHE A 36 -12.75 -8.94 11.57
C PHE A 36 -11.83 -8.32 10.52
N LEU A 37 -10.56 -8.76 10.45
CA LEU A 37 -9.64 -8.28 9.41
C LEU A 37 -10.10 -8.64 8.00
N VAL A 38 -10.58 -9.88 7.79
CA VAL A 38 -11.11 -10.31 6.49
C VAL A 38 -12.31 -9.47 6.09
N VAL A 39 -13.23 -9.19 7.02
CA VAL A 39 -14.40 -8.33 6.76
C VAL A 39 -13.97 -6.90 6.39
N LEU A 40 -12.96 -6.33 7.04
CA LEU A 40 -12.43 -5.01 6.69
C LEU A 40 -11.82 -4.97 5.27
N VAL A 41 -11.04 -6.00 4.91
CA VAL A 41 -10.45 -6.09 3.57
C VAL A 41 -11.53 -6.26 2.50
N CYS A 42 -12.47 -7.18 2.71
CA CYS A 42 -13.57 -7.45 1.78
C CYS A 42 -14.49 -6.22 1.61
N SER A 43 -14.86 -5.57 2.71
CA SER A 43 -15.71 -4.37 2.65
C SER A 43 -15.06 -3.21 1.90
N ALA A 44 -13.76 -2.99 2.06
CA ALA A 44 -13.04 -1.99 1.25
C ALA A 44 -12.98 -2.37 -0.23
N ALA A 45 -12.73 -3.64 -0.55
CA ALA A 45 -12.70 -4.11 -1.94
C ALA A 45 -14.06 -3.94 -2.61
N ILE A 46 -15.14 -4.38 -1.96
CA ILE A 46 -16.51 -4.24 -2.45
C ILE A 46 -16.89 -2.77 -2.63
N SER A 47 -16.57 -1.92 -1.64
CA SER A 47 -16.86 -0.49 -1.72
C SER A 47 -16.16 0.19 -2.88
N ASN A 48 -14.87 -0.11 -3.11
CA ASN A 48 -14.13 0.42 -4.26
C ASN A 48 -14.71 -0.09 -5.58
N TYR A 49 -15.06 -1.38 -5.65
CA TYR A 49 -15.61 -1.99 -6.86
C TYR A 49 -16.93 -1.33 -7.26
N VAL A 50 -17.88 -1.24 -6.34
CA VAL A 50 -19.20 -0.61 -6.57
C VAL A 50 -19.03 0.86 -6.97
N LEU A 51 -18.16 1.58 -6.27
CA LEU A 51 -17.98 3.00 -6.53
C LEU A 51 -17.28 3.28 -7.86
N CYS A 52 -16.32 2.43 -8.25
CA CYS A 52 -15.70 2.49 -9.57
C CYS A 52 -16.76 2.33 -10.67
N LEU A 53 -17.63 1.32 -10.57
CA LEU A 53 -18.69 1.10 -11.55
C LEU A 53 -19.68 2.26 -11.62
N SER A 54 -20.00 2.89 -10.48
CA SER A 54 -20.94 4.02 -10.46
C SER A 54 -20.40 5.30 -11.12
N ILE A 55 -19.08 5.49 -11.13
CA ILE A 55 -18.41 6.69 -11.67
C ILE A 55 -17.83 6.40 -13.08
N GLY A 56 -17.98 5.18 -13.59
CA GLY A 56 -17.48 4.78 -14.90
C GLY A 56 -15.97 4.53 -14.95
N CYS A 57 -15.36 4.16 -13.81
CA CYS A 57 -13.95 3.78 -13.68
C CYS A 57 -12.99 4.69 -14.48
N PRO A 58 -12.86 5.97 -14.12
CA PRO A 58 -11.98 6.87 -14.87
C PRO A 58 -10.56 6.32 -14.82
N ALA A 59 -10.06 5.86 -15.98
CA ALA A 59 -8.70 5.34 -16.13
C ALA A 59 -7.66 6.36 -15.64
N MET A 60 -7.97 7.66 -15.77
CA MET A 60 -7.14 8.75 -15.28
C MET A 60 -7.53 9.13 -13.83
N PRO A 61 -6.61 9.01 -12.84
CA PRO A 61 -6.86 9.39 -11.45
C PRO A 61 -7.03 10.91 -11.21
N ASN A 62 -7.02 11.72 -12.27
CA ASN A 62 -7.07 13.19 -12.21
C ASN A 62 -8.49 13.76 -12.18
N SER A 63 -9.53 12.93 -12.19
CA SER A 63 -10.91 13.43 -12.02
C SER A 63 -11.15 13.81 -10.55
N ILE A 64 -11.72 15.00 -10.33
CA ILE A 64 -12.12 15.48 -9.00
C ILE A 64 -13.09 14.49 -8.36
N ASP A 65 -13.94 13.85 -9.15
CA ASP A 65 -14.87 12.81 -8.69
C ASP A 65 -14.14 11.57 -8.21
N TYR A 66 -13.11 11.08 -8.90
CA TYR A 66 -12.31 9.96 -8.39
C TYR A 66 -11.65 10.34 -7.06
N PHE A 67 -11.08 11.54 -6.97
CA PHE A 67 -10.41 11.99 -5.75
C PHE A 67 -11.38 12.07 -4.56
N THR A 68 -12.52 12.73 -4.73
CA THR A 68 -13.49 12.98 -3.65
C THR A 68 -14.30 11.74 -3.31
N GLN A 69 -14.67 10.94 -4.32
CA GLN A 69 -15.56 9.81 -4.12
C GLN A 69 -14.78 8.54 -3.77
N ILE A 70 -13.72 8.19 -4.49
CA ILE A 70 -13.03 6.90 -4.33
C ILE A 70 -11.78 7.06 -3.46
N TYR A 71 -10.94 8.04 -3.80
CA TYR A 71 -9.63 8.19 -3.20
C TYR A 71 -9.79 8.56 -1.72
N VAL A 72 -10.26 9.75 -1.37
CA VAL A 72 -10.17 10.31 0.00
C VAL A 72 -10.95 9.52 1.07
N LYS A 73 -11.99 8.77 0.70
CA LYS A 73 -12.90 8.15 1.67
C LYS A 73 -12.22 7.09 2.55
N PRO A 74 -12.55 7.02 3.85
CA PRO A 74 -11.87 6.12 4.79
C PRO A 74 -12.20 4.63 4.55
N TYR A 75 -13.46 4.31 4.23
CA TYR A 75 -13.91 2.94 4.05
C TYR A 75 -13.36 2.25 2.80
N THR A 76 -12.84 3.00 1.82
CA THR A 76 -12.15 2.43 0.65
C THR A 76 -10.68 2.09 0.96
N ARG A 77 -10.18 2.48 2.13
CA ARG A 77 -8.75 2.48 2.47
C ARG A 77 -8.38 1.65 3.69
N TRP A 78 -9.32 1.34 4.56
CA TRP A 78 -9.03 0.58 5.79
C TRP A 78 -8.49 -0.84 5.55
N SER A 79 -8.50 -1.35 4.30
CA SER A 79 -7.97 -2.67 3.96
C SER A 79 -6.46 -2.74 4.14
N THR A 80 -5.74 -1.67 3.76
CA THR A 80 -4.29 -1.60 3.90
C THR A 80 -3.89 -1.57 5.37
N TYR A 81 -4.66 -0.85 6.19
CA TYR A 81 -4.49 -0.80 7.63
C TYR A 81 -4.78 -2.16 8.28
N ALA A 82 -5.86 -2.84 7.88
CA ALA A 82 -6.21 -4.17 8.38
C ALA A 82 -5.12 -5.22 8.09
N ILE A 83 -4.53 -5.21 6.88
CA ILE A 83 -3.40 -6.10 6.55
C ILE A 83 -2.22 -5.82 7.47
N GLY A 84 -1.88 -4.54 7.69
CA GLY A 84 -0.81 -4.14 8.61
C GLY A 84 -1.06 -4.58 10.06
N LEU A 85 -2.28 -4.43 10.57
CA LEU A 85 -2.68 -4.93 11.90
C LEU A 85 -2.51 -6.45 12.00
N GLY A 86 -2.92 -7.19 10.97
CA GLY A 86 -2.79 -8.65 10.92
C GLY A 86 -1.33 -9.09 10.97
N VAL A 87 -0.46 -8.45 10.19
CA VAL A 87 1.00 -8.71 10.22
C VAL A 87 1.58 -8.35 11.58
N GLY A 88 1.23 -7.20 12.13
CA GLY A 88 1.67 -6.79 13.46
C GLY A 88 1.29 -7.79 14.55
N TRP A 89 0.07 -8.33 14.50
CA TRP A 89 -0.34 -9.41 15.39
C TRP A 89 0.46 -10.69 15.17
N LEU A 90 0.69 -11.12 13.93
CA LEU A 90 1.53 -12.28 13.63
C LEU A 90 2.94 -12.10 14.22
N LEU A 91 3.55 -10.93 14.05
CA LEU A 91 4.88 -10.63 14.58
C LEU A 91 4.93 -10.53 16.11
N SER A 92 3.82 -10.17 16.75
CA SER A 92 3.72 -10.13 18.22
C SER A 92 3.71 -11.51 18.87
N GLN A 93 3.53 -12.59 18.10
CA GLN A 93 3.47 -13.94 18.67
C GLN A 93 4.85 -14.37 19.21
N PRO A 94 4.90 -14.98 20.41
CA PRO A 94 6.14 -15.36 21.08
C PRO A 94 6.97 -16.37 20.28
N SER A 95 6.34 -17.13 19.38
CA SER A 95 6.99 -18.08 18.45
C SER A 95 7.90 -17.41 17.42
N ILE A 96 7.72 -16.10 17.16
CA ILE A 96 8.52 -15.33 16.19
C ILE A 96 9.51 -14.39 16.91
N THR A 97 9.18 -13.93 18.12
CA THR A 97 10.00 -12.97 18.89
C THR A 97 11.12 -13.60 19.70
N HIS A 98 10.94 -14.83 20.20
CA HIS A 98 12.05 -15.58 20.77
C HIS A 98 12.77 -16.28 19.62
N GLU A 99 14.01 -15.87 19.35
CA GLU A 99 15.10 -16.61 18.69
C GLU A 99 14.85 -18.14 18.65
N ALA A 100 14.02 -18.60 17.72
CA ALA A 100 13.72 -20.01 17.52
C ALA A 100 14.21 -20.36 16.12
N PRO A 101 15.19 -21.24 16.03
CA PRO A 101 16.27 -21.08 15.10
C PRO A 101 15.85 -21.59 13.73
N VAL A 102 16.34 -20.90 12.70
CA VAL A 102 16.52 -21.43 11.33
C VAL A 102 17.36 -22.73 11.31
N ARG A 103 17.76 -23.27 12.47
CA ARG A 103 18.67 -24.41 12.63
C ARG A 103 18.00 -25.79 12.64
N ARG A 104 16.67 -25.93 12.54
CA ARG A 104 16.03 -27.27 12.67
C ARG A 104 15.09 -27.71 11.55
N LEU A 105 15.16 -27.12 10.36
CA LEU A 105 14.48 -27.64 9.18
C LEU A 105 15.48 -27.83 8.04
N ARG A 106 15.29 -28.90 7.27
CA ARG A 106 16.20 -29.46 6.27
C ARG A 106 16.53 -28.45 5.16
N CYS A 107 17.80 -28.33 4.78
CA CYS A 107 18.37 -27.25 3.95
C CYS A 107 17.68 -26.97 2.60
N ASN A 108 16.94 -27.90 2.00
CA ASN A 108 16.30 -27.68 0.70
C ASN A 108 14.92 -27.01 0.78
N THR A 109 14.15 -27.25 1.85
CA THR A 109 12.83 -26.63 2.03
C THR A 109 12.95 -25.19 2.56
N LEU A 110 14.07 -24.88 3.23
CA LEU A 110 14.37 -23.56 3.78
C LEU A 110 14.61 -22.47 2.73
N VAL A 111 15.11 -22.83 1.54
CA VAL A 111 15.38 -21.86 0.47
C VAL A 111 14.16 -21.65 -0.43
N PHE A 112 13.37 -22.70 -0.67
CA PHE A 112 12.26 -22.63 -1.62
C PHE A 112 11.11 -21.72 -1.15
N ILE A 113 10.73 -21.81 0.14
CA ILE A 113 9.61 -21.03 0.68
C ILE A 113 9.88 -19.51 0.68
N PRO A 114 11.04 -18.99 1.15
CA PRO A 114 11.30 -17.55 1.09
C PRO A 114 11.45 -17.03 -0.34
N LEU A 115 12.01 -17.82 -1.26
CA LEU A 115 12.06 -17.48 -2.69
C LEU A 115 10.66 -17.38 -3.29
N LEU A 116 9.79 -18.36 -3.02
CA LEU A 116 8.40 -18.32 -3.46
C LEU A 116 7.68 -17.11 -2.87
N GLY A 117 7.87 -16.81 -1.59
CA GLY A 117 7.32 -15.63 -0.93
C GLY A 117 7.79 -14.33 -1.58
N LEU A 118 9.07 -14.22 -1.93
CA LEU A 118 9.63 -13.04 -2.60
C LEU A 118 9.10 -12.90 -4.03
N VAL A 119 9.03 -13.99 -4.79
CA VAL A 119 8.46 -13.99 -6.15
C VAL A 119 6.99 -13.57 -6.11
N LEU A 120 6.22 -14.09 -5.15
CA LEU A 120 4.82 -13.69 -4.94
C LEU A 120 4.72 -12.21 -4.56
N ALA A 121 5.55 -11.71 -3.64
CA ALA A 121 5.56 -10.31 -3.25
C ALA A 121 5.92 -9.39 -4.42
N CYS A 122 6.96 -9.72 -5.18
CA CYS A 122 7.33 -8.99 -6.39
C CYS A 122 6.20 -9.03 -7.43
N GLY A 123 5.59 -10.20 -7.66
CA GLY A 123 4.47 -10.34 -8.59
C GLY A 123 3.29 -9.47 -8.20
N LEU A 124 2.91 -9.44 -6.92
CA LEU A 124 1.85 -8.57 -6.41
C LEU A 124 2.21 -7.09 -6.60
N CYS A 125 3.40 -6.67 -6.17
CA CYS A 125 3.80 -5.26 -6.30
C CYS A 125 3.88 -4.82 -7.76
N LEU A 126 4.53 -5.59 -8.64
CA LEU A 126 4.64 -5.26 -10.07
C LEU A 126 3.28 -5.28 -10.76
N SER A 127 2.42 -6.25 -10.46
CA SER A 127 1.07 -6.31 -11.02
C SER A 127 0.26 -5.05 -10.68
N THR A 128 0.43 -4.50 -9.48
CA THR A 128 -0.30 -3.28 -9.08
C THR A 128 0.22 -2.01 -9.76
N VAL A 129 1.53 -1.92 -10.01
CA VAL A 129 2.16 -0.77 -10.67
C VAL A 129 1.95 -0.80 -12.18
N TYR A 130 2.17 -1.96 -12.81
CA TYR A 130 2.13 -2.10 -14.27
C TYR A 130 0.78 -2.59 -14.81
N GLY A 131 -0.16 -2.99 -13.95
CA GLY A 131 -1.44 -3.56 -14.36
C GLY A 131 -2.30 -2.63 -15.22
N MET A 132 -2.10 -1.32 -15.12
CA MET A 132 -2.79 -0.30 -15.95
C MET A 132 -1.89 0.40 -16.97
N TYR A 133 -0.61 0.03 -17.05
CA TYR A 133 0.35 0.71 -17.92
C TYR A 133 -0.06 0.67 -19.40
N GLY A 134 -0.60 -0.46 -19.86
CA GLY A 134 -1.09 -0.60 -21.25
C GLY A 134 -2.21 0.39 -21.63
N ILE A 135 -3.05 0.78 -20.65
CA ILE A 135 -4.13 1.74 -20.83
C ILE A 135 -3.57 3.16 -20.84
N PHE A 136 -2.69 3.49 -19.89
CA PHE A 136 -2.05 4.81 -19.80
C PHE A 136 -1.14 5.13 -21.00
N SER A 137 -0.49 4.11 -21.56
CA SER A 137 0.40 4.28 -22.72
C SER A 137 -0.36 4.44 -24.05
N GLY A 138 -1.70 4.31 -24.06
CA GLY A 138 -2.53 4.39 -25.27
C GLY A 138 -2.31 3.24 -26.26
N VAL A 139 -1.62 2.18 -25.85
CA VAL A 139 -1.21 1.06 -26.71
C VAL A 139 -2.27 -0.05 -26.74
N GLN A 140 -3.18 -0.11 -25.76
CA GLN A 140 -4.17 -1.18 -25.65
C GLN A 140 -5.63 -0.70 -25.71
N VAL A 141 -6.49 -1.59 -26.23
CA VAL A 141 -7.96 -1.47 -26.28
C VAL A 141 -8.51 -1.25 -24.87
N PRO A 142 -9.56 -0.42 -24.67
CA PRO A 142 -10.20 -0.26 -23.37
C PRO A 142 -10.55 -1.63 -22.78
N LEU A 143 -10.08 -1.86 -21.55
CA LEU A 143 -10.39 -3.07 -20.79
C LEU A 143 -11.91 -3.08 -20.50
N SER A 144 -12.47 -4.25 -20.24
CA SER A 144 -13.84 -4.32 -19.72
C SER A 144 -13.92 -3.52 -18.41
N SER A 145 -14.96 -2.70 -18.26
CA SER A 145 -15.20 -1.86 -17.08
C SER A 145 -15.12 -2.64 -15.76
N HIS A 146 -15.48 -3.93 -15.80
CA HIS A 146 -15.36 -4.84 -14.66
C HIS A 146 -13.91 -5.16 -14.30
N MET A 147 -13.03 -5.36 -15.29
CA MET A 147 -11.61 -5.64 -15.05
C MET A 147 -10.91 -4.40 -14.48
N GLU A 148 -11.28 -3.21 -14.94
CA GLU A 148 -10.76 -1.96 -14.39
C GLU A 148 -11.19 -1.75 -12.94
N ALA A 149 -12.46 -2.04 -12.63
CA ALA A 149 -12.98 -1.98 -11.27
C ALA A 149 -12.30 -2.97 -10.32
N VAL A 150 -12.05 -4.19 -10.78
CA VAL A 150 -11.33 -5.21 -9.99
C VAL A 150 -9.89 -4.76 -9.73
N GLN A 151 -9.18 -4.29 -10.76
CA GLN A 151 -7.82 -3.81 -10.58
C GLN A 151 -7.75 -2.59 -9.65
N ASN A 152 -8.66 -1.62 -9.78
CA ASN A 152 -8.70 -0.46 -8.90
C ASN A 152 -9.00 -0.85 -7.44
N SER A 153 -9.91 -1.81 -7.21
CA SER A 153 -10.28 -2.25 -5.86
C SER A 153 -9.22 -3.13 -5.19
N LEU A 154 -8.54 -4.00 -5.93
CA LEU A 154 -7.55 -4.93 -5.40
C LEU A 154 -6.12 -4.37 -5.39
N SER A 155 -5.82 -3.34 -6.20
CA SER A 155 -4.44 -2.84 -6.34
C SER A 155 -3.80 -2.46 -5.01
N ARG A 156 -4.51 -1.70 -4.17
CA ARG A 156 -4.03 -1.26 -2.85
C ARG A 156 -3.80 -2.42 -1.88
N PRO A 157 -4.78 -3.30 -1.60
CA PRO A 157 -4.55 -4.42 -0.70
C PRO A 157 -3.50 -5.40 -1.24
N ALA A 158 -3.43 -5.63 -2.57
CA ALA A 158 -2.43 -6.50 -3.17
C ALA A 158 -1.00 -5.96 -2.97
N PHE A 159 -0.78 -4.66 -3.17
CA PHE A 159 0.53 -4.03 -2.96
C PHE A 159 0.96 -4.16 -1.49
N ILE A 160 0.06 -3.84 -0.56
CA ILE A 160 0.36 -3.92 0.87
C ILE A 160 0.53 -5.37 1.33
N LEU A 161 -0.16 -6.33 0.72
CA LEU A 161 0.07 -7.74 0.97
C LEU A 161 1.47 -8.18 0.51
N GLY A 162 1.96 -7.67 -0.63
CA GLY A 162 3.33 -7.89 -1.07
C GLY A 162 4.35 -7.37 -0.05
N VAL A 163 4.17 -6.14 0.43
CA VAL A 163 5.01 -5.54 1.48
C VAL A 163 4.91 -6.32 2.81
N ALA A 164 3.72 -6.78 3.17
CA ALA A 164 3.46 -7.62 4.35
C ALA A 164 4.24 -8.94 4.31
N ILE A 165 4.30 -9.59 3.15
CA ILE A 165 5.05 -10.83 2.96
C ILE A 165 6.55 -10.58 3.15
N VAL A 166 7.10 -9.52 2.54
CA VAL A 166 8.53 -9.17 2.67
C VAL A 166 8.89 -8.84 4.11
N THR A 167 8.06 -8.05 4.80
CA THR A 167 8.27 -7.69 6.20
C THR A 167 8.22 -8.90 7.12
N TRP A 168 7.26 -9.82 6.91
CA TRP A 168 7.18 -11.07 7.65
C TRP A 168 8.42 -11.95 7.44
N LEU A 169 8.87 -12.13 6.19
CA LEU A 169 10.09 -12.89 5.87
C LEU A 169 11.37 -12.29 6.46
N CYS A 170 11.44 -10.95 6.53
CA CYS A 170 12.55 -10.26 7.18
C CYS A 170 12.53 -10.47 8.70
N ALA A 171 11.34 -10.42 9.31
CA ALA A 171 11.19 -10.57 10.75
C ALA A 171 11.42 -12.02 11.24
N THR A 172 11.06 -13.02 10.45
CA THR A 172 11.34 -14.43 10.76
C THR A 172 12.79 -14.84 10.53
N GLY A 173 13.60 -13.98 9.89
CA GLY A 173 15.02 -14.24 9.62
C GLY A 173 15.28 -15.16 8.42
N TRP A 174 14.29 -15.37 7.55
CA TRP A 174 14.42 -16.29 6.41
C TRP A 174 15.18 -15.65 5.24
N ILE A 175 15.24 -14.31 5.19
CA ILE A 175 15.97 -13.55 4.17
C ILE A 175 16.94 -12.56 4.83
N GLU A 176 18.08 -13.07 5.27
CA GLU A 176 19.13 -12.30 5.93
C GLU A 176 19.73 -11.15 5.09
N PRO A 177 20.09 -11.31 3.79
CA PRO A 177 20.72 -10.21 3.04
C PRO A 177 19.77 -9.01 2.85
N ILE A 178 18.49 -9.26 2.58
CA ILE A 178 17.47 -8.20 2.46
C ILE A 178 17.27 -7.51 3.80
N ARG A 179 17.18 -8.27 4.91
CA ARG A 179 17.10 -7.71 6.26
C ARG A 179 18.31 -6.83 6.57
N ALA A 180 19.53 -7.27 6.26
CA ALA A 180 20.75 -6.51 6.49
C ALA A 180 20.72 -5.16 5.75
N PHE A 181 20.30 -5.16 4.48
CA PHE A 181 20.13 -3.94 3.69
C PHE A 181 19.06 -3.01 4.27
N LEU A 182 17.86 -3.52 4.59
CA LEU A 182 16.76 -2.70 5.14
C LEU A 182 17.05 -2.18 6.55
N SER A 183 17.83 -2.91 7.34
CA SER A 183 18.21 -2.53 8.71
C SER A 183 19.40 -1.57 8.76
N TRP A 184 19.91 -1.14 7.61
CA TRP A 184 21.07 -0.26 7.53
C TRP A 184 20.82 1.08 8.22
N LEU A 185 21.79 1.52 9.05
CA LEU A 185 21.68 2.77 9.82
C LEU A 185 21.47 4.00 8.94
N GLY A 186 21.91 3.97 7.68
CA GLY A 186 21.68 5.04 6.70
C GLY A 186 20.19 5.35 6.52
N PHE A 187 19.31 4.35 6.64
CA PHE A 187 17.86 4.55 6.52
C PHE A 187 17.22 5.19 7.75
N ARG A 188 17.91 5.28 8.89
CA ARG A 188 17.33 5.80 10.14
C ARG A 188 16.97 7.28 10.07
N MET A 189 17.79 8.08 9.39
CA MET A 189 17.53 9.51 9.17
C MET A 189 16.36 9.74 8.19
N PRO A 190 16.37 9.21 6.95
CA PRO A 190 15.27 9.42 6.02
C PRO A 190 13.96 8.85 6.55
N ALA A 191 13.97 7.72 7.26
CA ALA A 191 12.75 7.15 7.85
C ALA A 191 12.05 8.09 8.84
N ARG A 192 12.78 8.99 9.51
CA ARG A 192 12.20 10.01 10.41
C ARG A 192 11.73 11.26 9.66
N LEU A 193 12.35 11.55 8.51
CA LEU A 193 12.04 12.72 7.69
C LEU A 193 10.83 12.52 6.79
N THR A 194 10.47 11.28 6.44
CA THR A 194 9.33 10.95 5.56
C THR A 194 8.04 11.66 5.98
N TYR A 195 7.73 11.70 7.28
CA TYR A 195 6.54 12.38 7.80
C TYR A 195 6.59 13.89 7.58
N THR A 196 7.73 14.52 7.90
CA THR A 196 7.92 15.97 7.70
C THR A 196 7.87 16.33 6.22
N ILE A 197 8.53 15.52 5.37
CA ILE A 197 8.53 15.69 3.92
C ILE A 197 7.10 15.58 3.40
N TYR A 198 6.31 14.59 3.84
CA TYR A 198 4.92 14.42 3.44
C TYR A 198 4.06 15.68 3.74
N MET A 199 4.30 16.35 4.87
CA MET A 199 3.54 17.54 5.24
C MET A 199 3.98 18.80 4.48
N VAL A 200 5.28 18.97 4.26
CA VAL A 200 5.86 20.19 3.66
C VAL A 200 5.84 20.15 2.13
N HIS A 201 5.98 18.96 1.53
CA HIS A 201 6.12 18.80 0.09
C HIS A 201 5.00 19.50 -0.73
N PRO A 202 3.69 19.30 -0.44
CA PRO A 202 2.63 19.98 -1.20
C PRO A 202 2.68 21.50 -1.08
N ILE A 203 3.16 22.04 0.06
CA ILE A 203 3.32 23.48 0.27
C ILE A 203 4.37 24.03 -0.69
N VAL A 204 5.53 23.37 -0.77
CA VAL A 204 6.63 23.77 -1.67
C VAL A 204 6.18 23.71 -3.13
N VAL A 205 5.52 22.62 -3.54
CA VAL A 205 4.99 22.47 -4.90
C VAL A 205 3.99 23.58 -5.22
N MET A 206 3.04 23.87 -4.32
CA MET A 206 2.08 24.96 -4.51
C MET A 206 2.77 26.32 -4.58
N MET A 207 3.76 26.60 -3.74
CA MET A 207 4.52 27.86 -3.78
C MET A 207 5.24 28.03 -5.11
N ILE A 208 5.87 26.98 -5.64
CA ILE A 208 6.51 27.01 -6.95
C ILE A 208 5.46 27.28 -8.02
N TYR A 209 4.34 26.56 -8.00
CA TYR A 209 3.29 26.65 -9.02
C TYR A 209 2.58 28.02 -9.04
N PHE A 210 2.18 28.53 -7.87
CA PHE A 210 1.53 29.84 -7.75
C PHE A 210 2.50 31.02 -7.86
N GLY A 211 3.80 30.79 -7.63
CA GLY A 211 4.86 31.79 -7.79
C GLY A 211 5.32 31.98 -9.24
N GLN A 212 4.81 31.20 -10.20
CA GLN A 212 5.19 31.35 -11.60
C GLN A 212 4.48 32.55 -12.23
N HIS A 213 5.26 33.51 -12.73
CA HIS A 213 4.75 34.67 -13.48
C HIS A 213 4.62 34.40 -14.99
N THR A 214 5.12 33.26 -15.47
CA THR A 214 5.02 32.84 -16.87
C THR A 214 4.19 31.56 -16.97
N PRO A 215 3.32 31.41 -17.99
CA PRO A 215 2.54 30.19 -18.19
C PRO A 215 3.49 29.01 -18.44
N ILE A 216 3.13 27.84 -17.92
CA ILE A 216 3.85 26.59 -18.16
C ILE A 216 3.73 26.27 -19.66
N LEU A 217 4.80 26.50 -20.42
CA LEU A 217 4.88 26.01 -21.79
C LEU A 217 4.96 24.48 -21.72
N LEU A 218 3.91 23.81 -22.19
CA LEU A 218 3.88 22.37 -22.41
C LEU A 218 4.80 22.01 -23.60
N ASN A 219 6.11 22.12 -23.38
CA ASN A 219 7.13 21.65 -24.31
C ASN A 219 7.68 20.30 -23.83
N ASN A 220 8.17 19.47 -24.75
CA ASN A 220 8.73 18.16 -24.43
C ASN A 220 9.76 18.23 -23.29
N LEU A 221 10.58 19.27 -23.22
CA LEU A 221 11.55 19.49 -22.12
C LEU A 221 10.93 19.67 -20.72
N SER A 222 9.70 20.20 -20.63
CA SER A 222 8.97 20.36 -19.37
C SER A 222 8.16 19.11 -18.96
N ILE A 223 7.88 18.23 -19.93
CA ILE A 223 7.16 16.96 -19.74
C ILE A 223 8.16 15.81 -19.45
N VAL A 224 9.42 15.97 -19.87
CA VAL A 224 10.45 14.92 -19.89
C VAL A 224 11.32 14.85 -18.62
N SER A 225 11.00 15.58 -17.55
CA SER A 225 11.57 15.23 -16.23
C SER A 225 11.04 13.91 -15.67
N ASP A 226 10.23 13.14 -16.42
CA ASP A 226 9.95 11.74 -16.09
C ASP A 226 9.95 10.77 -17.29
N GLN A 227 10.39 11.19 -18.48
CA GLN A 227 10.58 10.27 -19.61
C GLN A 227 11.65 10.75 -20.60
N THR A 228 12.94 10.58 -20.30
CA THR A 228 13.93 10.10 -21.29
C THR A 228 15.15 9.56 -20.54
N VAL A 229 15.41 8.25 -20.68
CA VAL A 229 16.48 7.63 -21.52
C VAL A 229 17.87 7.83 -20.93
#